data_AF-A0A932X1L6-F1
#
_entry.id   AF-A0A932X1L6-F1
#
_cell.length_a   1.000
_cell.length_b   1.000
_cell.length_c   1.000
_cell.angle_alpha   90.00
_cell.angle_beta   90.00
_cell.angle_gamma   90.00
#
_symmetry.space_group_name_H-M   'P 1'
#
loop_
_entity.id
_entity.type
_entity.pdbx_description
1 polymer ?
#
loop_
_entity_poly.entity_id
_entity_poly.type
_entity_poly.pdbx_seq_one_letter_code
_entity_poly.pdbx_strand_id
1 'polypeptide(L)'
;MDTQERSEATTPGRGDSKTRRRSDGATAPRVPAAGASAGSRTPERRLTSTLLGFWFGPGLLLALLAIVIVAPHLPSGGRGDVSFPTYQQSGDHNRPPSATALQGVTAIDAVPEPDWLLGQRHALRLTASQVSRLRRLQTRWQRETRALREALDQASADFDRAMSENKGQVTTIMQLRERAAPVTQLSRQLSDARRAWWDEASRALSAAQRQSAERLWTARWTKRTDDKESR
;
A
#
# COMPACT_ATOMS: atom_id res chain seq x y z
N MET A 1 20.62 -10.07 50.45
CA MET A 1 20.87 -8.73 49.88
C MET A 1 19.67 -8.42 49.01
N ASP A 2 18.62 -7.97 49.69
CA ASP A 2 17.32 -7.65 49.14
C ASP A 2 17.36 -6.20 48.67
N THR A 3 17.08 -5.97 47.39
CA THR A 3 16.82 -4.60 46.90
C THR A 3 15.40 -4.57 46.36
N GLN A 4 14.56 -3.92 47.14
CA GLN A 4 13.14 -3.71 46.96
C GLN A 4 12.97 -2.22 46.62
N GLU A 5 12.75 -1.86 45.36
CA GLU A 5 12.27 -0.53 44.95
C GLU A 5 11.08 -0.74 44.02
N ARG A 6 9.84 -0.69 44.54
CA ARG A 6 9.04 0.49 44.89
C ARG A 6 8.43 1.14 43.65
N SER A 7 7.23 0.65 43.35
CA SER A 7 6.28 1.16 42.38
C SER A 7 5.76 2.55 42.79
N GLU A 8 5.87 3.53 41.90
CA GLU A 8 5.11 4.78 42.00
C GLU A 8 3.97 4.77 40.98
N ALA A 9 2.77 4.57 41.51
CA ALA A 9 1.51 4.69 40.81
C ALA A 9 1.18 6.18 40.61
N THR A 10 1.13 6.64 39.36
CA THR A 10 0.58 7.96 39.01
C THR A 10 -0.84 7.77 38.46
N THR A 11 -1.84 8.19 39.24
CA THR A 11 -3.27 8.21 38.90
C THR A 11 -3.60 9.43 38.00
N PRO A 12 -4.47 9.29 36.98
CA PRO A 12 -4.78 10.35 36.02
C PRO A 12 -5.73 11.42 36.57
N GLY A 13 -5.43 12.68 36.20
CA GLY A 13 -6.22 13.86 36.50
C GLY A 13 -7.60 13.85 35.84
N ARG A 14 -8.62 14.02 36.67
CA ARG A 14 -10.03 14.17 36.34
C ARG A 14 -10.29 15.60 35.85
N GLY A 15 -10.35 15.78 34.53
CA GLY A 15 -10.67 17.07 33.91
C GLY A 15 -12.18 17.22 33.69
N ASP A 16 -12.84 17.94 34.59
CA ASP A 16 -14.23 18.40 34.44
C ASP A 16 -14.35 19.39 33.26
N SER A 17 -14.82 18.91 32.11
CA SER A 17 -15.17 19.77 30.97
C SER A 17 -16.66 20.09 30.94
N LYS A 18 -16.93 21.18 31.64
CA LYS A 18 -18.12 22.04 31.68
C LYS A 18 -18.89 22.09 30.34
N THR A 19 -20.11 21.56 30.38
CA THR A 19 -21.19 21.74 29.41
C THR A 19 -21.52 23.22 29.23
N ARG A 20 -21.08 23.83 28.12
CA ARG A 20 -21.56 25.15 27.69
C ARG A 20 -22.68 24.97 26.66
N ARG A 21 -23.89 24.82 27.21
CA ARG A 21 -25.17 24.93 26.54
C ARG A 21 -25.31 26.37 26.04
N ARG A 22 -25.12 26.61 24.74
CA ARG A 22 -25.47 27.89 24.10
C ARG A 22 -26.72 27.69 23.26
N SER A 23 -27.83 28.06 23.88
CA SER A 23 -29.13 28.25 23.25
C SER A 23 -29.15 29.66 22.68
N ASP A 24 -29.24 29.81 21.37
CA ASP A 24 -29.67 31.04 20.68
C ASP A 24 -30.33 30.53 19.37
N GLY A 25 -31.66 30.56 19.25
CA GLY A 25 -32.37 31.70 18.66
C GLY A 25 -32.44 31.52 17.14
N ALA A 26 -33.46 30.83 16.64
CA ALA A 26 -34.60 31.44 15.95
C ALA A 26 -34.23 32.21 14.65
N THR A 27 -34.67 31.69 13.51
CA THR A 27 -35.52 32.38 12.50
C THR A 27 -35.78 31.41 11.34
N ALA A 28 -37.03 30.98 11.19
CA ALA A 28 -37.51 30.22 10.05
C ALA A 28 -37.88 31.18 8.89
N PRO A 29 -37.34 31.00 7.67
CA PRO A 29 -37.91 31.63 6.50
C PRO A 29 -39.06 30.79 5.91
N ARG A 30 -40.26 31.29 6.19
CA ARG A 30 -41.46 31.36 5.36
C ARG A 30 -41.42 30.63 4.00
N VAL A 31 -42.31 29.66 3.88
CA VAL A 31 -42.77 28.99 2.66
C VAL A 31 -43.42 30.00 1.69
N PRO A 32 -43.02 30.04 0.40
CA PRO A 32 -43.91 30.46 -0.67
C PRO A 32 -44.62 29.24 -1.30
N ALA A 33 -45.94 29.38 -1.41
CA ALA A 33 -46.85 28.41 -1.97
C ALA A 33 -46.71 28.28 -3.50
N ALA A 34 -46.87 27.04 -3.95
CA ALA A 34 -47.47 26.58 -5.21
C ALA A 34 -47.51 27.56 -6.40
N GLY A 35 -46.64 27.31 -7.37
CA GLY A 35 -46.83 27.65 -8.78
C GLY A 35 -46.68 26.39 -9.61
N ALA A 36 -47.80 25.86 -10.09
CA ALA A 36 -47.87 24.73 -11.01
C ALA A 36 -47.21 25.07 -12.35
N SER A 37 -46.39 24.17 -12.91
CA SER A 37 -46.42 23.84 -14.35
C SER A 37 -45.47 22.70 -14.70
N ALA A 38 -46.11 21.64 -15.23
CA ALA A 38 -45.63 20.63 -16.17
C ALA A 38 -44.22 20.81 -16.76
N GLY A 39 -43.41 19.76 -16.63
CA GLY A 39 -42.17 19.64 -17.39
C GLY A 39 -41.20 18.62 -16.81
N SER A 40 -41.65 17.38 -16.56
CA SER A 40 -40.76 16.28 -16.20
C SER A 40 -39.90 15.87 -17.40
N ARG A 41 -38.95 16.72 -17.79
CA ARG A 41 -37.75 16.31 -18.53
C ARG A 41 -36.74 15.91 -17.48
N THR A 42 -36.78 14.64 -17.08
CA THR A 42 -35.68 13.98 -16.39
C THR A 42 -34.43 14.24 -17.23
N PRO A 43 -33.44 15.02 -16.74
CA PRO A 43 -32.15 15.01 -17.39
C PRO A 43 -31.62 13.60 -17.20
N GLU A 44 -31.55 12.82 -18.28
CA GLU A 44 -30.64 11.70 -18.35
C GLU A 44 -29.25 12.26 -18.09
N ARG A 45 -28.85 12.31 -16.81
CA ARG A 45 -27.46 12.35 -16.40
C ARG A 45 -26.90 11.02 -16.87
N ARG A 46 -26.52 10.99 -18.16
CA ARG A 46 -25.49 10.11 -18.68
C ARG A 46 -24.26 10.43 -17.88
N LEU A 47 -24.11 9.72 -16.76
CA LEU A 47 -22.86 9.56 -16.05
C LEU A 47 -21.96 8.83 -17.03
N THR A 48 -21.33 9.58 -17.92
CA THR A 48 -20.20 9.13 -18.69
C THR A 48 -19.16 8.71 -17.66
N SER A 49 -19.09 7.40 -17.48
CA SER A 49 -18.16 6.69 -16.61
C SER A 49 -16.76 6.79 -17.23
N THR A 50 -16.23 8.01 -17.30
CA THR A 50 -14.91 8.34 -17.85
C THR A 50 -13.90 8.68 -16.75
N LEU A 51 -13.98 7.99 -15.61
CA LEU A 51 -12.99 8.10 -14.51
C LEU A 51 -12.51 6.72 -14.04
N LEU A 52 -12.28 5.81 -14.99
CA LEU A 52 -11.50 4.58 -14.79
C LEU A 52 -10.15 4.61 -15.53
N GLY A 53 -9.65 5.80 -15.85
CA GLY A 53 -8.33 6.00 -16.43
C GLY A 53 -7.34 6.50 -15.37
N PHE A 54 -6.23 5.79 -15.22
CA PHE A 54 -5.02 6.21 -14.49
C PHE A 54 -5.07 6.16 -12.95
N TRP A 55 -5.10 4.94 -12.41
CA TRP A 55 -4.57 4.65 -11.05
C TRP A 55 -3.23 3.91 -11.10
N PHE A 56 -2.53 3.97 -12.24
CA PHE A 56 -1.10 3.69 -12.30
C PHE A 56 -0.39 5.03 -12.15
N GLY A 57 0.11 5.30 -10.95
CA GLY A 57 0.88 6.51 -10.69
C GLY A 57 2.10 6.61 -11.61
N PRO A 58 2.55 7.84 -11.95
CA PRO A 58 3.71 8.07 -12.82
C PRO A 58 4.99 7.36 -12.36
N GLY A 59 5.09 6.99 -11.08
CA GLY A 59 6.21 6.21 -10.53
C GLY A 59 6.42 4.83 -11.16
N LEU A 60 5.37 4.13 -11.63
CA LEU A 60 5.54 2.81 -12.24
C LEU A 60 6.09 2.89 -13.68
N LEU A 61 5.77 3.96 -14.39
CA LEU A 61 6.38 4.27 -15.69
C LEU A 61 7.86 4.61 -15.53
N LEU A 62 8.24 5.35 -14.48
CA LEU A 62 9.64 5.65 -14.16
C LEU A 62 10.45 4.42 -13.75
N ALA A 63 9.88 3.51 -12.95
CA ALA A 63 10.54 2.26 -12.57
C ALA A 63 10.86 1.37 -13.80
N LEU A 64 9.99 1.34 -14.81
CA LEU A 64 10.25 0.64 -16.07
C LEU A 64 11.28 1.38 -16.95
N LEU A 65 11.27 2.72 -16.96
CA LEU A 65 12.22 3.52 -17.73
C LEU A 65 13.65 3.48 -17.16
N ALA A 66 13.79 3.37 -15.83
CA ALA A 66 15.09 3.21 -15.17
C ALA A 66 15.80 1.91 -15.56
N ILE A 67 15.04 0.82 -15.76
CA ILE A 67 15.60 -0.47 -16.21
C ILE A 67 16.18 -0.36 -17.63
N VAL A 68 15.55 0.42 -18.51
CA VAL A 68 15.98 0.57 -19.91
C VAL A 68 17.22 1.48 -20.04
N ILE A 69 17.38 2.49 -19.19
CA ILE A 69 18.51 3.44 -19.28
C ILE A 69 19.78 2.87 -18.61
N VAL A 70 19.67 2.04 -17.58
CA VAL A 70 20.87 1.48 -16.90
C VAL A 70 21.44 0.26 -17.66
N ALA A 71 20.60 -0.51 -18.36
CA ALA A 71 21.03 -1.72 -19.08
C ALA A 71 22.12 -1.50 -20.16
N PRO A 72 22.11 -0.45 -21.00
CA PRO A 72 23.11 -0.27 -22.06
C PRO A 72 24.44 0.35 -21.60
N HIS A 73 24.54 0.83 -20.36
CA HIS A 73 25.77 1.42 -19.81
C HIS A 73 26.52 0.48 -18.85
N LEU A 74 26.00 -0.72 -18.63
CA LEU A 74 26.83 -1.80 -18.11
C LEU A 74 27.93 -2.03 -19.15
N PRO A 75 29.21 -1.84 -18.79
CA PRO A 75 30.28 -2.11 -19.72
C PRO A 75 30.13 -3.58 -20.13
N SER A 76 29.85 -3.79 -21.42
CA SER A 76 30.04 -5.03 -22.16
C SER A 76 31.54 -5.33 -22.22
N GLY A 77 32.20 -5.30 -21.07
CA GLY A 77 33.63 -5.47 -20.90
C GLY A 77 33.92 -6.95 -21.04
N GLY A 78 34.48 -7.30 -22.19
CA GLY A 78 35.45 -8.37 -22.43
C GLY A 78 35.27 -9.66 -21.65
N ARG A 79 35.17 -10.77 -22.39
CA ARG A 79 35.82 -12.04 -22.01
C ARG A 79 37.32 -11.79 -21.80
N GLY A 80 37.68 -11.13 -20.72
CA GLY A 80 38.99 -11.27 -20.09
C GLY A 80 38.83 -12.35 -19.05
N ASP A 81 39.72 -13.33 -19.07
CA ASP A 81 39.96 -14.27 -17.98
C ASP A 81 40.22 -13.49 -16.69
N VAL A 82 39.15 -13.06 -16.02
CA VAL A 82 39.25 -12.67 -14.62
C VAL A 82 39.33 -13.99 -13.88
N SER A 83 40.55 -14.49 -13.72
CA SER A 83 40.86 -15.49 -12.72
C SER A 83 40.44 -14.91 -11.38
N PHE A 84 39.22 -15.22 -10.96
CA PHE A 84 38.76 -14.97 -9.61
C PHE A 84 39.82 -15.57 -8.68
N PRO A 85 40.36 -14.83 -7.70
CA PRO A 85 41.20 -15.42 -6.70
C PRO A 85 40.38 -16.51 -6.03
N THR A 86 40.68 -17.77 -6.36
CA THR A 86 40.21 -18.93 -5.62
C THR A 86 40.69 -18.69 -4.20
N TYR A 87 39.78 -18.23 -3.35
CA TYR A 87 39.99 -18.23 -1.91
C TYR A 87 40.27 -19.69 -1.57
N GLN A 88 41.54 -20.00 -1.41
CA GLN A 88 42.02 -21.31 -1.01
C GLN A 88 41.57 -21.44 0.44
N GLN A 89 40.35 -21.93 0.57
CA GLN A 89 39.63 -22.22 1.79
C GLN A 89 40.45 -23.27 2.54
N SER A 90 41.38 -22.78 3.37
CA SER A 90 42.18 -23.61 4.26
C SER A 90 41.23 -24.42 5.13
N GLY A 91 41.40 -25.73 5.07
CA GLY A 91 40.49 -26.71 5.61
C GLY A 91 40.42 -26.66 7.12
N ASP A 92 39.25 -26.31 7.60
CA ASP A 92 38.52 -26.80 8.76
C ASP A 92 37.20 -26.01 8.73
N HIS A 93 36.04 -26.55 9.16
CA HIS A 93 34.68 -25.93 9.09
C HIS A 93 33.81 -26.31 7.86
N ASN A 94 33.65 -27.62 7.65
CA ASN A 94 32.87 -28.28 6.60
C ASN A 94 31.34 -28.14 6.76
N ARG A 95 30.81 -26.90 6.81
CA ARG A 95 29.39 -26.62 6.61
C ARG A 95 29.29 -25.63 5.44
N PRO A 96 28.76 -26.04 4.27
CA PRO A 96 28.49 -25.08 3.21
C PRO A 96 27.61 -23.98 3.81
N PRO A 97 27.99 -22.68 3.73
CA PRO A 97 27.10 -21.60 4.12
C PRO A 97 25.87 -21.77 3.23
N SER A 98 24.79 -22.23 3.85
CA SER A 98 23.57 -22.58 3.15
C SER A 98 23.18 -21.36 2.33
N ALA A 99 23.05 -21.53 1.01
CA ALA A 99 22.56 -20.53 0.06
C ALA A 99 21.05 -20.22 0.30
N THR A 100 20.64 -20.22 1.57
CA THR A 100 19.28 -20.13 2.08
C THR A 100 18.93 -18.69 2.49
N ALA A 101 19.88 -17.74 2.51
CA ALA A 101 19.60 -16.37 2.95
C ALA A 101 18.91 -15.48 1.89
N LEU A 102 18.81 -15.93 0.62
CA LEU A 102 18.11 -15.20 -0.45
C LEU A 102 16.83 -15.89 -0.95
N GLN A 103 16.55 -17.12 -0.52
CA GLN A 103 15.29 -17.83 -0.82
C GLN A 103 14.12 -17.41 0.08
N GLY A 104 14.36 -16.51 1.04
CA GLY A 104 13.38 -16.03 2.01
C GLY A 104 12.70 -14.71 1.66
N VAL A 105 12.88 -14.16 0.45
CA VAL A 105 11.90 -13.19 -0.06
C VAL A 105 10.72 -14.00 -0.57
N THR A 106 10.03 -14.67 0.36
CA THR A 106 8.70 -15.21 0.12
C THR A 106 7.92 -14.04 -0.46
N ALA A 107 7.36 -14.24 -1.65
CA ALA A 107 6.52 -13.26 -2.32
C ALA A 107 5.63 -12.66 -1.26
N ILE A 108 5.90 -11.38 -0.91
CA ILE A 108 5.29 -10.68 0.21
C ILE A 108 3.83 -11.08 0.19
N ASP A 109 3.32 -11.70 1.27
CA ASP A 109 1.92 -12.08 1.42
C ASP A 109 1.08 -10.84 1.14
N ALA A 110 0.77 -10.66 -0.14
CA ALA A 110 0.40 -9.38 -0.68
C ALA A 110 -1.07 -9.31 -0.37
N VAL A 111 -1.42 -8.74 0.77
CA VAL A 111 -2.82 -8.59 1.13
C VAL A 111 -3.55 -7.83 0.03
N PRO A 112 -4.73 -8.28 -0.42
CA PRO A 112 -5.47 -7.62 -1.48
C PRO A 112 -5.82 -6.17 -1.12
N GLU A 113 -5.83 -5.30 -2.12
CA GLU A 113 -6.26 -3.90 -1.95
C GLU A 113 -7.75 -3.80 -1.63
N PRO A 114 -8.18 -2.78 -0.87
CA PRO A 114 -9.59 -2.59 -0.52
C PRO A 114 -10.54 -2.51 -1.72
N ASP A 115 -10.12 -1.79 -2.76
CA ASP A 115 -10.87 -1.66 -4.01
C ASP A 115 -11.01 -2.99 -4.75
N TRP A 116 -10.00 -3.87 -4.66
CA TRP A 116 -10.03 -5.16 -5.33
C TRP A 116 -11.15 -6.05 -4.78
N LEU A 117 -11.29 -6.15 -3.46
CA LEU A 117 -12.31 -6.99 -2.83
C LEU A 117 -13.72 -6.54 -3.21
N LEU A 118 -13.97 -5.23 -3.24
CA LEU A 118 -15.24 -4.66 -3.68
C LEU A 118 -15.49 -4.85 -5.19
N GLY A 119 -14.43 -4.85 -6.00
CA GLY A 119 -14.49 -5.23 -7.41
C GLY A 119 -14.93 -6.68 -7.64
N GLN A 120 -14.60 -7.59 -6.72
CA GLN A 120 -14.98 -9.01 -6.77
C GLN A 120 -16.39 -9.29 -6.20
N ARG A 121 -17.23 -8.27 -6.00
CA ARG A 121 -18.56 -8.43 -5.36
C ARG A 121 -19.43 -9.53 -5.97
N HIS A 122 -19.42 -9.67 -7.30
CA HIS A 122 -20.23 -10.66 -8.01
C HIS A 122 -19.63 -12.05 -7.91
N ALA A 123 -18.31 -12.17 -8.07
CA ALA A 123 -17.58 -13.44 -7.96
C ALA A 123 -17.69 -14.04 -6.55
N LEU A 124 -17.61 -13.19 -5.52
CA LEU A 124 -17.72 -13.59 -4.11
C LEU A 124 -19.17 -13.65 -3.60
N ARG A 125 -20.16 -13.34 -4.46
CA ARG A 125 -21.58 -13.27 -4.11
C ARG A 125 -21.83 -12.48 -2.81
N LEU A 126 -21.22 -11.30 -2.69
CA LEU A 126 -21.33 -10.48 -1.49
C LEU A 126 -22.76 -9.97 -1.34
N THR A 127 -23.31 -10.03 -0.12
CA THR A 127 -24.63 -9.46 0.17
C THR A 127 -24.58 -7.93 0.20
N ALA A 128 -25.73 -7.28 0.04
CA ALA A 128 -25.81 -5.82 0.11
C ALA A 128 -25.30 -5.26 1.47
N SER A 129 -25.57 -5.98 2.57
CA SER A 129 -25.10 -5.60 3.90
C SER A 129 -23.58 -5.74 4.04
N GLN A 130 -22.98 -6.81 3.49
CA GLN A 130 -21.53 -6.99 3.42
C GLN A 130 -20.87 -5.87 2.60
N VAL A 131 -21.40 -5.56 1.42
CA VAL A 131 -20.88 -4.49 0.55
C VAL A 131 -20.94 -3.13 1.27
N SER A 132 -22.05 -2.82 1.94
CA SER A 132 -22.20 -1.59 2.72
C SER A 132 -21.15 -1.51 3.85
N ARG A 133 -20.91 -2.61 4.56
CA ARG A 133 -19.88 -2.68 5.62
C ARG A 133 -18.47 -2.51 5.06
N LEU A 134 -18.13 -3.21 3.99
CA LEU A 134 -16.82 -3.13 3.34
C LEU A 134 -16.54 -1.72 2.79
N ARG A 135 -17.54 -1.03 2.23
CA ARG A 135 -17.40 0.37 1.79
C ARG A 135 -17.11 1.34 2.95
N ARG A 136 -17.76 1.14 4.10
CA ARG A 136 -17.45 1.93 5.31
C ARG A 136 -16.01 1.69 5.77
N LEU A 137 -15.57 0.43 5.81
CA LEU A 137 -14.19 0.07 6.14
C LEU A 137 -13.19 0.69 5.17
N GLN A 138 -13.47 0.62 3.87
CA GLN A 138 -12.64 1.25 2.84
C GLN A 138 -12.55 2.77 3.03
N THR A 139 -13.68 3.46 3.23
CA THR A 139 -13.70 4.91 3.44
C THR A 139 -12.88 5.29 4.67
N ARG A 140 -12.99 4.51 5.75
CA ARG A 140 -12.21 4.71 6.98
C ARG A 140 -10.71 4.52 6.70
N TRP A 141 -10.32 3.42 6.06
CA TRP A 141 -8.93 3.15 5.70
C TRP A 141 -8.35 4.24 4.79
N GLN A 142 -9.08 4.67 3.76
CA GLN A 142 -8.65 5.75 2.86
C GLN A 142 -8.34 7.03 3.62
N ARG A 143 -9.19 7.40 4.59
CA ARG A 143 -8.98 8.56 5.46
C ARG A 143 -7.77 8.38 6.37
N GLU A 144 -7.64 7.24 7.05
CA GLU A 144 -6.56 6.95 8.01
C GLU A 144 -5.18 6.87 7.34
N THR A 145 -5.13 6.37 6.11
CA THR A 145 -3.88 6.19 5.35
C THR A 145 -3.56 7.35 4.41
N ARG A 146 -4.41 8.39 4.34
CA ARG A 146 -4.20 9.53 3.43
C ARG A 146 -2.84 10.18 3.63
N ALA A 147 -2.52 10.57 4.87
CA ALA A 147 -1.25 11.21 5.20
C ALA A 147 -0.05 10.28 4.93
N LEU A 148 -0.19 8.97 5.17
CA LEU A 148 0.85 7.98 4.87
C LEU A 148 1.14 7.88 3.36
N ARG A 149 0.10 7.92 2.51
CA ARG A 149 0.27 7.92 1.05
C ARG A 149 0.94 9.21 0.58
N GLU A 150 0.45 10.36 1.04
CA GLU A 150 1.04 11.66 0.70
C GLU A 150 2.53 11.72 1.11
N ALA A 151 2.87 11.21 2.30
CA ALA A 151 4.26 11.11 2.75
C ALA A 151 5.09 10.12 1.92
N LEU A 152 4.52 8.97 1.54
CA LEU A 152 5.21 8.00 0.69
C LEU A 152 5.49 8.59 -0.70
N ASP A 153 4.51 9.26 -1.31
CA ASP A 153 4.66 9.90 -2.61
C ASP A 153 5.75 10.98 -2.56
N GLN A 154 5.78 11.79 -1.50
CA GLN A 154 6.83 12.80 -1.29
C GLN A 154 8.21 12.15 -1.11
N ALA A 155 8.34 11.13 -0.25
CA ALA A 155 9.60 10.44 -0.04
C ALA A 155 10.12 9.75 -1.31
N SER A 156 9.22 9.20 -2.14
CA SER A 156 9.58 8.65 -3.44
C SER A 156 10.06 9.73 -4.41
N ALA A 157 9.37 10.88 -4.48
CA ALA A 157 9.80 11.99 -5.32
C ALA A 157 11.18 12.55 -4.90
N ASP A 158 11.44 12.64 -3.60
CA ASP A 158 12.73 13.10 -3.07
C ASP A 158 13.85 12.09 -3.34
N PHE A 159 13.56 10.79 -3.22
CA PHE A 159 14.48 9.73 -3.62
C PHE A 159 14.83 9.82 -5.12
N ASP A 160 13.82 9.94 -5.98
CA ASP A 160 14.01 10.04 -7.44
C ASP A 160 14.82 11.29 -7.81
N ARG A 161 14.53 12.43 -7.16
CA ARG A 161 15.30 13.67 -7.33
C ARG A 161 16.76 13.47 -6.96
N ALA A 162 17.04 12.91 -5.78
CA ALA A 162 18.40 12.64 -5.34
C ALA A 162 19.13 11.67 -6.30
N MET A 163 18.46 10.65 -6.82
CA MET A 163 19.05 9.75 -7.82
C MET A 163 19.31 10.45 -9.15
N SER A 164 18.46 11.39 -9.55
CA SER A 164 18.64 12.18 -10.76
C SER A 164 19.79 13.19 -10.67
N GLU A 165 19.99 13.81 -9.50
CA GLU A 165 21.06 14.78 -9.24
C GLU A 165 22.44 14.11 -9.17
N ASN A 166 22.50 12.84 -8.75
CA ASN A 166 23.74 12.07 -8.67
C ASN A 166 24.05 11.29 -9.96
N LYS A 167 23.39 11.60 -11.08
CA LYS A 167 23.69 11.00 -12.39
C LYS A 167 25.15 11.29 -12.77
N GLY A 168 25.95 10.23 -12.86
CA GLY A 168 27.39 10.31 -13.18
C GLY A 168 28.34 10.27 -11.98
N GLN A 169 27.81 10.26 -10.74
CA GLN A 169 28.61 10.03 -9.54
C GLN A 169 28.41 8.59 -9.03
N VAL A 170 29.49 7.97 -8.54
CA VAL A 170 29.44 6.64 -7.94
C VAL A 170 28.71 6.73 -6.59
N THR A 171 27.43 6.39 -6.57
CA THR A 171 26.64 6.30 -5.34
C THR A 171 26.94 4.96 -4.67
N THR A 172 27.42 5.00 -3.43
CA THR A 172 27.71 3.77 -2.67
C THR A 172 26.41 3.07 -2.25
N ILE A 173 26.46 1.75 -2.05
CA ILE A 173 25.30 0.97 -1.56
C ILE A 173 24.80 1.49 -0.21
N MET A 174 25.69 1.98 0.67
CA MET A 174 25.32 2.58 1.95
C MET A 174 24.49 3.85 1.78
N GLN A 175 24.94 4.78 0.92
CA GLN A 175 24.19 6.00 0.60
C GLN A 175 22.83 5.69 -0.03
N LEU A 176 22.77 4.68 -0.91
CA LEU A 176 21.50 4.26 -1.51
C LEU A 176 20.52 3.75 -0.46
N ARG A 177 20.98 2.91 0.48
CA ARG A 177 20.15 2.39 1.57
C ARG A 177 19.66 3.50 2.49
N GLU A 178 20.53 4.44 2.84
CA GLU A 178 20.18 5.58 3.68
C GLU A 178 19.09 6.44 3.02
N ARG A 179 19.24 6.75 1.73
CA ARG A 179 18.24 7.50 0.96
C ARG A 179 16.94 6.74 0.76
N ALA A 180 16.99 5.42 0.63
CA ALA A 180 15.80 4.57 0.46
C ALA A 180 15.09 4.24 1.79
N ALA A 181 15.69 4.56 2.95
CA ALA A 181 15.14 4.21 4.26
C ALA A 181 13.73 4.80 4.49
N PRO A 182 13.45 6.08 4.18
CA PRO A 182 12.11 6.65 4.37
C PRO A 182 11.05 5.95 3.51
N VAL A 183 11.34 5.68 2.23
CA VAL A 183 10.43 4.98 1.32
C VAL A 183 10.13 3.56 1.84
N THR A 184 11.17 2.84 2.28
CA THR A 184 11.02 1.49 2.83
C THR A 184 10.17 1.49 4.10
N GLN A 185 10.41 2.44 5.01
CA GLN A 185 9.65 2.57 6.25
C GLN A 185 8.17 2.89 5.98
N LEU A 186 7.88 3.88 5.14
CA LEU A 186 6.50 4.28 4.81
C LEU A 186 5.76 3.17 4.06
N SER A 187 6.43 2.47 3.14
CA SER A 187 5.87 1.31 2.45
C SER A 187 5.49 0.18 3.41
N ARG A 188 6.33 -0.08 4.42
CA ARG A 188 6.04 -1.05 5.48
C ARG A 188 4.81 -0.63 6.30
N GLN A 189 4.75 0.63 6.74
CA GLN A 189 3.61 1.16 7.49
C GLN A 189 2.30 1.05 6.70
N LEU A 190 2.32 1.38 5.40
CA LEU A 190 1.16 1.25 4.52
C LEU A 190 0.74 -0.22 4.34
N SER A 191 1.72 -1.12 4.23
CA SER A 191 1.47 -2.57 4.12
C SER A 191 0.85 -3.13 5.41
N ASP A 192 1.32 -2.71 6.58
CA ASP A 192 0.76 -3.09 7.87
C ASP A 192 -0.67 -2.55 8.05
N ALA A 193 -0.92 -1.30 7.63
CA ALA A 193 -2.28 -0.74 7.60
C ALA A 193 -3.22 -1.51 6.65
N ARG A 194 -2.70 -2.00 5.52
CA ARG A 194 -3.48 -2.85 4.59
C ARG A 194 -3.79 -4.21 5.21
N ARG A 195 -2.84 -4.85 5.90
CA ARG A 195 -3.06 -6.10 6.65
C ARG A 195 -4.14 -5.95 7.71
N ALA A 196 -4.06 -4.90 8.53
CA ALA A 196 -5.07 -4.62 9.56
C ALA A 196 -6.47 -4.41 8.95
N TRP A 197 -6.56 -3.70 7.82
CA TRP A 197 -7.82 -3.54 7.10
C TRP A 197 -8.37 -4.89 6.61
N TRP A 198 -7.52 -5.74 6.05
CA TRP A 198 -7.94 -7.06 5.56
C TRP A 198 -8.41 -7.97 6.68
N ASP A 199 -7.72 -7.98 7.82
CA ASP A 199 -8.15 -8.75 8.98
C ASP A 199 -9.57 -8.36 9.41
N GLU A 200 -9.91 -7.07 9.41
CA GLU A 200 -11.26 -6.60 9.72
C GLU A 200 -12.27 -6.89 8.60
N ALA A 201 -11.87 -6.72 7.34
CA ALA A 201 -12.71 -7.03 6.18
C ALA A 201 -13.05 -8.53 6.11
N SER A 202 -12.08 -9.41 6.42
CA SER A 202 -12.25 -10.85 6.42
C SER A 202 -13.30 -11.32 7.43
N ARG A 203 -13.46 -10.62 8.56
CA ARG A 203 -14.51 -10.88 9.56
C ARG A 203 -15.91 -10.53 9.06
N ALA A 204 -16.03 -9.72 8.01
CA ALA A 204 -17.31 -9.45 7.35
C ALA A 204 -17.68 -10.52 6.31
N LEU A 205 -16.73 -11.38 5.94
CA LEU A 205 -16.91 -12.45 4.96
C LEU A 205 -17.21 -13.79 5.65
N SER A 206 -17.95 -14.67 4.97
CA SER A 206 -18.07 -16.06 5.40
C SER A 206 -16.75 -16.82 5.18
N ALA A 207 -16.58 -17.98 5.81
CA ALA A 207 -15.40 -18.83 5.60
C ALA A 207 -15.23 -19.22 4.12
N ALA A 208 -16.31 -19.60 3.44
CA ALA A 208 -16.30 -19.94 2.01
C ALA A 208 -15.91 -18.73 1.13
N GLN A 209 -16.38 -17.53 1.47
CA GLN A 209 -16.02 -16.30 0.77
C GLN A 209 -14.54 -15.94 0.97
N ARG A 210 -13.99 -16.11 2.18
CA ARG A 210 -12.56 -15.89 2.45
C ARG A 210 -11.68 -16.79 1.60
N GLN A 211 -11.97 -18.09 1.59
CA GLN A 211 -11.23 -19.05 0.78
C GLN A 211 -11.33 -18.75 -0.72
N SER A 212 -12.51 -18.34 -1.19
CA SER A 212 -12.71 -17.94 -2.59
C SER A 212 -11.92 -16.67 -2.94
N ALA A 213 -11.90 -15.68 -2.04
CA ALA A 213 -11.13 -14.46 -2.22
C ALA A 213 -9.62 -14.75 -2.28
N GLU A 214 -9.11 -15.61 -1.41
CA GLU A 214 -7.70 -16.03 -1.42
C GLU A 214 -7.32 -16.73 -2.74
N ARG A 215 -8.15 -17.68 -3.21
CA ARG A 215 -7.92 -18.33 -4.52
C ARG A 215 -7.91 -17.34 -5.68
N LEU A 216 -8.89 -16.43 -5.72
CA LEU A 216 -8.97 -15.39 -6.76
C LEU A 216 -7.77 -14.46 -6.72
N TRP A 217 -7.26 -14.17 -5.53
CA TRP A 217 -6.08 -13.34 -5.34
C TRP A 217 -4.80 -14.04 -5.80
N THR A 218 -4.57 -15.28 -5.39
CA THR A 218 -3.40 -16.07 -5.81
C THR A 218 -3.40 -16.32 -7.32
N ALA A 219 -4.57 -16.63 -7.91
CA ALA A 219 -4.70 -16.85 -9.35
C ALA A 219 -4.33 -15.62 -10.20
N ARG A 220 -4.45 -14.41 -9.64
CA ARG A 220 -4.03 -13.17 -10.31
C ARG A 220 -2.52 -13.13 -10.54
N TRP A 221 -1.74 -13.72 -9.63
CA TRP A 221 -0.29 -13.71 -9.69
C TRP A 221 0.26 -14.81 -10.59
N THR A 222 -0.35 -16.00 -10.58
CA THR A 222 0.06 -17.12 -11.45
C THR A 222 -0.17 -16.83 -12.92
N LYS A 223 -1.31 -16.22 -13.30
CA LYS A 223 -1.56 -15.90 -14.73
C LYS A 223 -0.47 -15.00 -15.35
N ARG A 224 0.19 -14.17 -14.55
CA ARG A 224 1.19 -13.21 -15.05
C ARG A 224 2.52 -13.85 -15.41
N THR A 225 2.85 -15.01 -14.85
CA THR A 225 4.09 -15.73 -15.16
C THR A 225 3.98 -16.46 -16.48
N ASP A 226 2.83 -17.07 -16.77
CA ASP A 226 2.61 -17.87 -17.97
C ASP A 226 2.64 -17.01 -19.25
N ASP A 227 2.13 -15.77 -19.18
CA ASP A 227 2.14 -14.81 -20.30
C ASP A 227 3.57 -14.36 -20.70
N LYS A 228 4.58 -14.55 -19.84
CA LYS A 228 5.97 -14.17 -20.12
C LYS A 228 6.80 -15.27 -20.79
N GLU A 229 6.43 -16.54 -20.62
CA GLU A 229 7.15 -17.66 -21.24
C GLU A 229 6.72 -17.92 -22.69
N SER A 230 5.60 -17.34 -23.12
CA SER A 230 5.06 -17.52 -24.48
C SER A 230 5.53 -16.47 -25.50
N ARG A 231 6.59 -15.70 -25.20
CA ARG A 231 7.17 -14.67 -26.09
C ARG A 231 8.66 -14.91 -26.29
#